data_AF-A0A4Q3SEP5-F1
#
_entry.id   AF-A0A4Q3SEP5-F1
#
_cell.length_a   1.000
_cell.length_b   1.000
_cell.length_c   1.000
_cell.angle_alpha   90.00
_cell.angle_beta   90.00
_cell.angle_gamma   90.00
#
_symmetry.space_group_name_H-M   'P 1'
#
loop_
_entity.id
_entity.type
_entity.pdbx_description
1 polymer ?
#
loop_
_entity_poly.entity_id
_entity_poly.type
_entity_poly.pdbx_seq_one_letter_code
_entity_poly.pdbx_strand_id
1 'polypeptide(L)'
;MSKNTICVWYEKDAEAAARFYAETFPDSAVTAVRRAPGDYPNGKEGDVLTVEFTVAGVACLGLNGGPAFKHTEAFSFQIATDDQEETDRYWNA
;
A
#
# COMPACT_ATOMS: atom_id res chain seq x y z
N MET A 1 3.72 -3.12 17.27
CA MET A 1 3.06 -2.19 16.33
C MET A 1 3.92 -0.96 16.20
N SER A 2 4.07 -0.45 14.99
CA SER A 2 4.68 0.85 14.72
C SER A 2 3.94 1.93 15.48
N LYS A 3 4.66 2.90 16.05
CA LYS A 3 4.03 4.04 16.74
C LYS A 3 3.29 4.96 15.77
N ASN A 4 3.69 4.98 14.51
CA ASN A 4 3.07 5.69 13.41
C ASN A 4 2.98 4.77 12.18
N THR A 5 1.88 4.85 11.43
CA THR A 5 1.63 4.05 10.22
C THR A 5 0.96 4.94 9.18
N ILE A 6 1.48 4.94 7.95
CA ILE A 6 0.90 5.70 6.85
C ILE A 6 -0.30 4.94 6.30
N CYS A 7 -1.48 5.55 6.38
CA CYS A 7 -2.70 4.96 5.82
C CYS A 7 -2.93 5.48 4.39
N VAL A 8 -2.94 4.58 3.41
CA VAL A 8 -3.14 4.89 2.00
C VAL A 8 -4.49 4.33 1.56
N TRP A 9 -5.34 5.19 1.01
CA TRP A 9 -6.68 4.83 0.55
C TRP A 9 -6.65 4.21 -0.84
N TYR A 10 -7.25 3.04 -1.01
CA TYR A 10 -7.45 2.41 -2.31
C TYR A 10 -8.95 2.31 -2.61
N GLU A 11 -9.31 2.45 -3.88
CA GLU A 11 -10.67 2.13 -4.31
C GLU A 11 -10.97 0.64 -4.05
N LYS A 12 -10.02 -0.21 -4.44
CA LYS A 12 -9.98 -1.66 -4.24
C LYS A 12 -8.53 -2.14 -4.43
N ASP A 13 -8.30 -3.44 -4.29
CA ASP A 13 -7.02 -4.08 -4.64
C ASP A 13 -5.79 -3.60 -3.84
N ALA A 14 -5.97 -3.10 -2.61
CA ALA A 14 -4.87 -2.72 -1.71
C ALA A 14 -3.84 -3.87 -1.51
N GLU A 15 -4.29 -5.13 -1.56
CA GLU A 15 -3.38 -6.28 -1.47
C GLU A 15 -2.47 -6.40 -2.69
N ALA A 16 -3.01 -6.18 -3.90
CA ALA A 16 -2.21 -6.22 -5.12
C ALA A 16 -1.18 -5.10 -5.14
N ALA A 17 -1.56 -3.89 -4.74
CA ALA A 17 -0.64 -2.75 -4.62
C ALA A 17 0.47 -3.04 -3.58
N ALA A 18 0.11 -3.55 -2.40
CA ALA A 18 1.07 -3.89 -1.36
C ALA A 18 2.06 -4.99 -1.79
N ARG A 19 1.59 -6.00 -2.51
CA ARG A 19 2.44 -7.06 -3.09
C ARG A 19 3.38 -6.51 -4.15
N PHE A 20 2.87 -5.64 -5.02
CA PHE A 20 3.70 -4.94 -6.01
C PHE A 20 4.83 -4.15 -5.32
N TYR A 21 4.53 -3.35 -4.29
CA TYR A 21 5.59 -2.62 -3.58
C TYR A 21 6.59 -3.54 -2.89
N ALA A 22 6.12 -4.65 -2.31
CA ALA A 22 6.97 -5.64 -1.66
C ALA A 22 7.92 -6.36 -2.64
N GLU A 23 7.49 -6.57 -3.89
CA GLU A 23 8.30 -7.17 -4.94
C GLU A 23 9.25 -6.15 -5.61
N THR A 24 8.83 -4.89 -5.70
CA THR A 24 9.58 -3.83 -6.40
C THR A 24 10.67 -3.19 -5.55
N PHE A 25 10.40 -2.90 -4.26
CA PHE A 25 11.29 -2.13 -3.42
C PHE A 25 12.00 -3.00 -2.36
N PRO A 26 13.27 -2.72 -2.03
CA PRO A 26 13.96 -3.39 -0.93
C PRO A 26 13.29 -3.05 0.41
N ASP A 27 13.53 -3.87 1.43
CA ASP A 27 12.97 -3.70 2.79
C ASP A 27 11.45 -3.47 2.81
N SER A 28 10.76 -4.15 1.90
CA SER A 28 9.32 -4.04 1.68
C SER A 28 8.68 -5.42 1.78
N ALA A 29 7.55 -5.52 2.49
CA ALA A 29 6.88 -6.79 2.71
C ALA A 29 5.40 -6.58 3.02
N VAL A 30 4.55 -7.53 2.61
CA VAL A 30 3.18 -7.66 3.12
C VAL A 30 3.22 -8.44 4.42
N THR A 31 2.71 -7.85 5.51
CA THR A 31 2.80 -8.44 6.85
C THR A 31 1.48 -9.01 7.35
N ALA A 32 0.34 -8.45 6.92
CA ALA A 32 -0.97 -9.01 7.23
C ALA A 32 -2.05 -8.58 6.23
N VAL A 33 -3.02 -9.45 6.00
CA VAL A 33 -4.26 -9.15 5.26
C VAL A 33 -5.43 -9.35 6.21
N ARG A 34 -6.23 -8.29 6.41
CA ARG A 34 -7.43 -8.30 7.26
C ARG A 34 -8.67 -8.25 6.40
N ARG A 35 -9.58 -9.19 6.64
CA ARG A 35 -10.87 -9.28 5.95
C ARG A 35 -11.94 -8.54 6.73
N ALA A 36 -12.92 -8.00 6.02
CA ALA A 36 -14.05 -7.29 6.61
C ALA A 36 -14.86 -8.24 7.51
N PRO A 37 -15.15 -7.86 8.77
CA PRO A 37 -15.94 -8.69 9.69
C PRO A 37 -17.46 -8.63 9.43
N GLY A 38 -17.89 -7.89 8.41
CA GLY A 38 -19.27 -7.69 8.01
C GLY A 38 -19.34 -6.85 6.74
N ASP A 39 -20.54 -6.68 6.19
CA ASP A 39 -20.77 -5.81 5.04
C ASP A 39 -20.49 -4.33 5.37
N TYR A 40 -20.02 -3.57 4.37
CA TYR A 40 -19.69 -2.16 4.50
C TYR A 40 -20.05 -1.40 3.20
N PRO A 41 -20.05 -0.06 3.16
CA PRO A 41 -20.57 0.70 2.02
C PRO A 41 -20.00 0.33 0.65
N ASN A 42 -18.76 -0.19 0.59
CA ASN A 42 -18.05 -0.50 -0.64
C ASN A 42 -17.53 -1.96 -0.70
N GLY A 43 -18.10 -2.87 0.07
CA GLY A 43 -17.75 -4.30 0.00
C GLY A 43 -18.52 -5.16 1.00
N LYS A 44 -18.18 -6.45 1.03
CA LYS A 44 -18.92 -7.46 1.80
C LYS A 44 -18.07 -8.09 2.89
N GLU A 45 -18.73 -8.80 3.81
CA GLU A 45 -18.05 -9.68 4.76
C GLU A 45 -17.08 -10.62 4.02
N GLY A 46 -15.86 -10.76 4.56
CA GLY A 46 -14.83 -11.62 3.98
C GLY A 46 -13.99 -10.97 2.87
N ASP A 47 -14.40 -9.83 2.31
CA ASP A 47 -13.56 -9.08 1.38
C ASP A 47 -12.30 -8.54 2.09
N VAL A 48 -11.22 -8.33 1.35
CA VAL A 48 -10.03 -7.68 1.91
C VAL A 48 -10.39 -6.23 2.25
N LEU A 49 -10.23 -5.86 3.53
CA LEU A 49 -10.54 -4.52 4.02
C LEU A 49 -9.26 -3.71 4.21
N THR A 50 -8.28 -4.26 4.93
CA THR A 50 -6.98 -3.61 5.12
C THR A 50 -5.82 -4.55 4.90
N VAL A 51 -4.70 -3.99 4.45
CA VAL A 51 -3.45 -4.71 4.24
C VAL A 51 -2.34 -3.96 4.97
N GLU A 52 -1.66 -4.65 5.87
CA GLU A 52 -0.48 -4.13 6.56
C GLU A 52 0.75 -4.49 5.71
N PHE A 53 1.58 -3.49 5.39
CA PHE A 53 2.80 -3.68 4.59
C PHE A 53 3.87 -2.65 4.91
N THR A 54 5.09 -2.88 4.42
CA THR A 54 6.17 -1.90 4.45
C THR A 54 6.62 -1.53 3.02
N VAL A 55 7.07 -0.30 2.84
CA VAL A 55 7.74 0.18 1.62
C VAL A 55 9.04 0.86 2.01
N ALA A 56 10.18 0.31 1.62
CA ALA A 56 11.52 0.79 1.98
C ALA A 56 11.65 1.10 3.49
N GLY A 57 11.21 0.15 4.34
CA GLY A 57 11.23 0.27 5.80
C GLY A 57 10.12 1.13 6.41
N VAL A 58 9.28 1.80 5.61
CA VAL A 58 8.17 2.63 6.10
C VAL A 58 6.92 1.78 6.32
N ALA A 59 6.35 1.82 7.53
CA ALA A 59 5.13 1.08 7.86
C ALA A 59 3.88 1.74 7.25
N CYS A 60 3.11 0.94 6.50
CA CYS A 60 1.93 1.36 5.76
C CYS A 60 0.71 0.48 6.07
N LEU A 61 -0.47 1.05 5.86
CA LEU A 61 -1.76 0.37 5.87
C LEU A 61 -2.52 0.75 4.61
N GLY A 62 -2.82 -0.21 3.75
CA GLY A 62 -3.71 -0.04 2.60
C GLY A 62 -5.15 -0.29 3.02
N LEU A 63 -6.05 0.66 2.77
CA LEU A 63 -7.47 0.55 3.10
C LEU A 63 -8.29 0.50 1.81
N ASN A 64 -9.01 -0.61 1.57
CA ASN A 64 -10.01 -0.70 0.52
C ASN A 64 -11.28 0.04 0.96
N GLY A 65 -11.43 1.27 0.48
CA GLY A 65 -12.51 2.16 0.90
C GLY A 65 -13.48 2.56 -0.20
N GLY A 66 -13.27 2.14 -1.45
CA GLY A 66 -14.09 2.54 -2.59
C GLY A 66 -13.68 3.89 -3.21
N PRO A 67 -14.41 4.37 -4.24
CA PRO A 67 -13.96 5.46 -5.12
C PRO A 67 -14.12 6.87 -4.52
N ALA A 68 -14.45 6.98 -3.23
CA ALA A 68 -14.81 8.24 -2.59
C ALA A 68 -13.67 9.27 -2.55
N PHE A 69 -12.43 8.81 -2.40
CA PHE A 69 -11.24 9.66 -2.32
C PHE A 69 -10.24 9.28 -3.40
N LYS A 70 -9.56 10.30 -3.94
CA LYS A 70 -8.52 10.15 -4.95
C LYS A 70 -7.19 10.67 -4.43
N HIS A 71 -6.11 10.00 -4.79
CA HIS A 71 -4.78 10.52 -4.55
C HIS A 71 -4.54 11.80 -5.33
N THR A 72 -3.70 12.64 -4.76
CA THR A 72 -3.16 13.86 -5.38
C THR A 72 -1.70 13.96 -4.98
N GLU A 73 -0.97 14.87 -5.62
CA GLU A 73 0.45 15.16 -5.37
C GLU A 73 0.69 15.71 -3.96
N ALA A 74 -0.36 16.04 -3.19
CA ALA A 74 -0.25 16.47 -1.80
C ALA A 74 0.38 15.40 -0.89
N PHE A 75 0.36 14.13 -1.30
CA PHE A 75 1.10 13.06 -0.67
C PHE A 75 1.92 12.30 -1.71
N SER A 76 3.19 12.02 -1.40
CA SER A 76 4.06 11.20 -2.23
C SER A 76 5.09 10.44 -1.38
N PHE A 77 5.55 9.31 -1.90
CA PHE A 77 6.78 8.69 -1.45
C PHE A 77 7.92 9.18 -2.32
N GLN A 78 9.04 9.53 -1.70
CA GLN A 78 10.29 9.80 -2.39
C GLN A 78 11.25 8.67 -2.05
N ILE A 79 11.67 7.92 -3.06
CA ILE A 79 12.68 6.86 -2.93
C ILE A 79 14.02 7.45 -3.36
N ALA A 80 14.99 7.45 -2.45
CA ALA A 80 16.36 7.78 -2.79
C ALA A 80 17.00 6.59 -3.50
N THR A 81 17.77 6.86 -4.55
CA THR A 81 18.47 5.85 -5.35
C THR A 81 19.96 6.18 -5.40
N ASP A 82 20.78 5.13 -5.42
CA ASP A 82 22.24 5.27 -5.39
C ASP A 82 22.83 5.44 -6.80
N ASP A 83 22.15 4.92 -7.83
CA ASP A 83 22.60 5.00 -9.22
C ASP A 83 21.44 5.08 -10.24
N GLN A 84 21.83 5.23 -11.51
CA GLN A 84 20.89 5.35 -12.63
C GLN A 84 20.14 4.04 -12.91
N GLU A 85 20.79 2.88 -12.75
CA GLU A 85 20.16 1.58 -13.01
C GLU A 85 19.02 1.33 -12.02
N GLU A 86 19.23 1.65 -10.75
CA GLU A 86 18.21 1.59 -9.71
C GLU A 86 17.07 2.58 -9.98
N THR A 87 17.42 3.81 -10.37
CA THR A 87 16.45 4.84 -10.75
C THR A 87 15.56 4.34 -11.88
N ASP A 88 16.16 3.80 -12.95
CA ASP A 88 15.44 3.29 -14.12
C ASP A 88 14.59 2.06 -13.77
N ARG A 89 15.10 1.16 -12.91
CA ARG A 89 14.36 -0.02 -12.45
C ARG A 89 13.10 0.37 -11.70
N TYR A 90 13.20 1.28 -10.74
CA TYR A 90 12.04 1.70 -9.93
C TYR A 90 11.06 2.58 -10.71
N TRP A 91 11.55 3.40 -11.63
CA TRP A 91 10.70 4.23 -12.47
C TRP A 91 9.86 3.41 -13.45
N ASN A 92 10.41 2.33 -14.01
CA ASN A 92 9.77 1.52 -15.06
C ASN A 92 8.96 0.32 -14.53
N ALA A 93 8.98 0.05 -13.22
CA ALA A 93 8.30 -1.08 -12.59
C ALA A 93 6.77 -1.03 -12.72
#